data_AF-G2IE93-F1
#
_entry.id   AF-G2IE93-F1
#
_cell.length_a   1.000
_cell.length_b   1.000
_cell.length_c   1.000
_cell.angle_alpha   90.00
_cell.angle_beta   90.00
_cell.angle_gamma   90.00
#
_symmetry.space_group_name_H-M   'P 1'
#
loop_
_entity.id
_entity.type
_entity.pdbx_description
1 polymer ?
#
loop_
_entity_poly.entity_id
_entity_poly.type
_entity_poly.pdbx_seq_one_letter_code
_entity_poly.pdbx_strand_id
1 'polypeptide(L)'
;MKRISKCFSALFLILIICSFLYKVTEVSSKTNMVVTQTSDKLLGNFIGSAYNIFYGREADLDGFTYWYNMLSKGMSSAKTFIEKFVLESNEFLESVKLKEEFISKIYRFIFGRDTDKQGKQYWSNYIDQRILYYYKDEYPLTYKDNEILTLRWNINDSPKVISDVMNKLIFSDEFAIRVSLMNIKLDEGNINIPKNRTSALSIYNSLENDIKVLDYTDEIERRKQEALKLEKNLINSLGSSKLKNKILTYLGDRVDNVGVTFYDITTKESFSINGDVLFKAGSTHKVPLNIVLYDLVQAGKIDLNSRVEYIHSKHYESGSGILQNYVVNEYLSPQTFSELSKRSLLNSDNIAANMLISGISEVTSLYREYGKILGAPLDRTGNLFSTNDMTKFLFKLYENKDNNPYYKNIIQYLKDSSTGVRIGRYIPEAIVANKYGSFQGNYHDMGIVFGDRPFILAIYTKDLSNAEKVIADIAKIVYER
;
A
#
# COMPACT_ATOMS: atom_id res chain seq x y z
N MET A 1 -9.68 25.75 -26.02
CA MET A 1 -8.62 25.75 -24.99
C MET A 1 -8.35 27.11 -24.30
N LYS A 2 -9.34 28.03 -24.17
CA LYS A 2 -9.17 29.29 -23.39
C LYS A 2 -10.26 29.56 -22.33
N ARG A 3 -11.08 28.55 -21.98
CA ARG A 3 -12.10 28.68 -20.91
C ARG A 3 -11.94 27.73 -19.71
N ILE A 4 -10.92 26.87 -19.70
CA ILE A 4 -10.67 25.91 -18.59
C ILE A 4 -9.62 26.44 -17.59
N SER A 5 -8.83 27.48 -17.93
CA SER A 5 -7.78 28.00 -17.01
C SER A 5 -8.26 29.07 -16.02
N LYS A 6 -9.50 29.57 -16.12
CA LYS A 6 -10.03 30.63 -15.22
C LYS A 6 -10.67 30.11 -13.93
N CYS A 7 -11.12 28.86 -13.87
CA CYS A 7 -11.69 28.30 -12.63
C CYS A 7 -10.61 27.82 -11.65
N PHE A 8 -9.43 27.43 -12.13
CA PHE A 8 -8.33 26.97 -11.27
C PHE A 8 -7.56 28.11 -10.59
N SER A 9 -7.51 29.29 -11.22
CA SER A 9 -6.82 30.46 -10.65
C SER A 9 -7.67 31.22 -9.62
N ALA A 10 -9.00 31.09 -9.65
CA ALA A 10 -9.89 31.69 -8.67
C ALA A 10 -9.88 30.96 -7.32
N LEU A 11 -9.73 29.63 -7.31
CA LEU A 11 -9.64 28.85 -6.07
C LEU A 11 -8.31 29.07 -5.32
N PHE A 12 -7.22 29.32 -6.05
CA PHE A 12 -5.89 29.54 -5.48
C PHE A 12 -5.73 30.94 -4.86
N LEU A 13 -6.45 31.95 -5.37
CA LEU A 13 -6.41 33.31 -4.82
C LEU A 13 -7.20 33.45 -3.51
N ILE A 14 -8.27 32.67 -3.33
CA ILE A 14 -9.09 32.66 -2.10
C ILE A 14 -8.33 32.05 -0.91
N LEU A 15 -7.42 31.10 -1.15
CA LEU A 15 -6.58 30.50 -0.10
C LEU A 15 -5.42 31.40 0.33
N ILE A 16 -4.90 32.27 -0.55
CA ILE A 16 -3.80 33.19 -0.23
C ILE A 16 -4.32 34.44 0.51
N ILE A 17 -5.52 34.93 0.21
CA ILE A 17 -6.09 36.10 0.90
C ILE A 17 -6.45 35.78 2.36
N CYS A 18 -6.73 34.52 2.70
CA CYS A 18 -7.00 34.11 4.09
C CYS A 18 -5.75 33.97 4.98
N SER A 19 -4.52 34.12 4.46
CA SER A 19 -3.28 33.95 5.25
C SER A 19 -2.56 35.26 5.60
N PHE A 20 -3.10 36.43 5.19
CA PHE A 20 -2.56 37.74 5.57
C PHE A 20 -3.66 38.65 6.09
N LEU A 21 -4.03 38.47 7.35
CA LEU A 21 -4.60 39.50 8.23
C LEU A 21 -4.95 38.81 9.54
N TYR A 22 -4.02 38.73 10.49
CA TYR A 22 -4.34 38.97 11.91
C TYR A 22 -3.04 39.36 12.63
N LYS A 23 -3.01 40.63 13.02
CA LYS A 23 -2.02 41.26 13.87
C LYS A 23 -2.24 40.73 15.29
N VAL A 24 -1.18 40.37 15.98
CA VAL A 24 -1.23 40.03 17.41
C VAL A 24 -1.58 41.31 18.18
N THR A 25 -2.73 41.30 18.84
CA THR A 25 -3.06 42.20 19.96
C THR A 25 -3.69 41.36 21.05
N GLU A 26 -3.02 41.27 22.19
CA GLU A 26 -3.63 40.78 23.43
C GLU A 26 -4.77 41.72 23.83
N VAL A 27 -6.00 41.20 23.83
CA VAL A 27 -7.13 41.79 24.53
C VAL A 27 -7.86 40.67 25.24
N SER A 28 -7.83 40.73 26.57
CA SER A 28 -8.63 39.92 27.46
C SER A 28 -10.12 40.22 27.24
N SER A 29 -10.91 39.20 26.92
CA SER A 29 -12.15 38.82 27.63
C SER A 29 -13.07 38.01 26.71
N LYS A 30 -13.38 36.78 27.14
CA LYS A 30 -14.55 35.95 26.77
C LYS A 30 -14.99 35.95 25.30
N THR A 31 -14.57 34.92 24.57
CA THR A 31 -15.34 34.37 23.44
C THR A 31 -15.29 32.85 23.50
N ASN A 32 -16.48 32.25 23.59
CA ASN A 32 -16.70 30.81 23.45
C ASN A 32 -16.09 30.33 22.12
N MET A 33 -15.06 29.49 22.18
CA MET A 33 -14.56 28.82 20.98
C MET A 33 -15.36 27.55 20.74
N VAL A 34 -16.45 27.74 19.99
CA VAL A 34 -17.11 26.70 19.19
C VAL A 34 -16.08 26.13 18.20
N VAL A 35 -15.85 24.83 18.23
CA VAL A 35 -15.09 24.08 17.22
C VAL A 35 -15.86 22.78 16.93
N THR A 36 -16.62 22.55 15.83
CA THR A 36 -17.14 23.41 14.74
C THR A 36 -18.42 22.76 14.16
N GLN A 37 -19.34 23.57 13.63
CA GLN A 37 -20.56 23.21 12.87
C GLN A 37 -20.32 22.35 11.59
N THR A 38 -19.07 22.04 11.22
CA THR A 38 -18.73 21.44 9.92
C THR A 38 -19.02 19.94 9.86
N SER A 39 -18.73 19.15 10.90
CA SER A 39 -19.02 17.71 10.90
C SER A 39 -20.52 17.44 10.93
N ASP A 40 -21.28 18.24 11.70
CA ASP A 40 -22.74 18.15 11.74
C ASP A 40 -23.36 18.55 10.40
N LYS A 41 -22.80 19.57 9.74
CA LYS A 41 -23.19 19.93 8.38
C LYS A 41 -22.85 18.83 7.37
N LEU A 42 -21.70 18.17 7.50
CA LEU A 42 -21.30 17.06 6.62
C LEU A 42 -22.15 15.80 6.84
N LEU A 43 -22.45 15.45 8.10
CA LEU A 43 -23.35 14.36 8.47
C LEU A 43 -24.79 14.64 8.01
N GLY A 44 -25.26 15.88 8.21
CA GLY A 44 -26.56 16.31 7.71
C GLY A 44 -26.65 16.26 6.18
N ASN A 45 -25.62 16.75 5.48
CA ASN A 45 -25.54 16.66 4.02
C ASN A 45 -25.48 15.19 3.54
N PHE A 46 -24.80 14.32 4.27
CA PHE A 46 -24.73 12.89 3.96
C PHE A 46 -26.11 12.25 4.04
N ILE A 47 -26.85 12.46 5.14
CA ILE A 47 -28.21 11.94 5.30
C ILE A 47 -29.14 12.55 4.25
N GLY A 48 -29.13 13.87 4.07
CA GLY A 48 -29.97 14.56 3.09
C GLY A 48 -29.68 14.15 1.64
N SER A 49 -28.43 13.87 1.29
CA SER A 49 -28.07 13.33 -0.04
C SER A 49 -28.62 11.93 -0.24
N ALA A 50 -28.69 11.10 0.81
CA ALA A 50 -29.24 9.76 0.73
C ALA A 50 -30.72 9.80 0.33
N TYR A 51 -31.54 10.62 1.01
CA TYR A 51 -32.95 10.82 0.67
C TYR A 51 -33.14 11.35 -0.75
N ASN A 52 -32.38 12.38 -1.14
CA ASN A 52 -32.51 12.97 -2.47
C ASN A 52 -32.11 11.99 -3.59
N ILE A 53 -31.03 11.23 -3.40
CA ILE A 53 -30.50 10.35 -4.45
C ILE A 53 -31.30 9.06 -4.56
N PHE A 54 -31.64 8.43 -3.43
CA PHE A 54 -32.32 7.14 -3.45
C PHE A 54 -33.82 7.28 -3.63
N TYR A 55 -34.45 8.20 -2.91
CA TYR A 55 -35.92 8.36 -2.89
C TYR A 55 -36.43 9.54 -3.71
N GLY A 56 -35.55 10.45 -4.14
CA GLY A 56 -35.95 11.59 -4.98
C GLY A 56 -36.71 12.68 -4.22
N ARG A 57 -36.58 12.74 -2.89
CA ARG A 57 -37.23 13.72 -2.03
C ARG A 57 -36.29 14.20 -0.91
N GLU A 58 -36.65 15.31 -0.28
CA GLU A 58 -36.01 15.72 0.98
C GLU A 58 -36.38 14.78 2.14
N ALA A 59 -35.50 14.73 3.13
CA ALA A 59 -35.75 13.97 4.34
C ALA A 59 -36.86 14.64 5.16
N ASP A 60 -37.84 13.85 5.62
CA ASP A 60 -38.76 14.31 6.65
C ASP A 60 -38.02 14.48 8.00
N LEU A 61 -38.56 15.33 8.87
CA LEU A 61 -37.91 15.71 10.11
C LEU A 61 -37.64 14.49 11.01
N ASP A 62 -38.57 13.55 11.07
CA ASP A 62 -38.48 12.37 11.93
C ASP A 62 -37.42 11.39 11.41
N GLY A 63 -37.42 11.09 10.12
CA GLY A 63 -36.45 10.23 9.47
C GLY A 63 -35.03 10.81 9.51
N PHE A 64 -34.88 12.11 9.22
CA PHE A 64 -33.58 12.79 9.34
C PHE A 64 -33.06 12.74 10.78
N THR A 65 -33.92 13.07 11.75
CA THR A 65 -33.56 13.11 13.17
C THR A 65 -33.18 11.73 13.69
N TYR A 66 -33.90 10.68 13.28
CA TYR A 66 -33.59 9.31 13.62
C TYR A 66 -32.18 8.92 13.14
N TRP A 67 -31.89 9.10 11.85
CA TRP A 67 -30.60 8.70 11.29
C TRP A 67 -29.43 9.55 11.78
N TYR A 68 -29.66 10.85 11.96
CA TYR A 68 -28.66 11.75 12.54
C TYR A 68 -28.29 11.29 13.96
N ASN A 69 -29.27 10.94 14.78
CA ASN A 69 -29.01 10.41 16.13
C ASN A 69 -28.27 9.07 16.11
N MET A 70 -28.67 8.14 15.24
CA MET A 70 -28.03 6.83 15.13
C MET A 70 -26.55 6.95 14.75
N LEU A 71 -26.22 7.84 13.81
CA LEU A 71 -24.87 8.01 13.30
C LEU A 71 -24.00 8.89 14.21
N SER A 72 -24.50 10.05 14.64
CA SER A 72 -23.74 10.99 15.49
C SER A 72 -23.38 10.41 16.86
N LYS A 73 -24.22 9.52 17.40
CA LYS A 73 -23.97 8.84 18.68
C LYS A 73 -23.17 7.54 18.52
N GLY A 74 -22.81 7.17 17.29
CA GLY A 74 -22.11 5.92 17.00
C GLY A 74 -22.92 4.66 17.34
N MET A 75 -24.25 4.78 17.38
CA MET A 75 -25.20 3.67 17.57
C MET A 75 -25.41 2.87 16.27
N SER A 76 -25.09 3.46 15.13
CA SER A 76 -25.05 2.81 13.82
C SER A 76 -23.71 3.10 13.15
N SER A 77 -23.19 2.11 12.42
CA SER A 77 -22.10 2.33 11.48
C SER A 77 -22.64 2.90 10.17
N ALA A 78 -21.74 3.40 9.32
CA ALA A 78 -22.07 3.79 7.94
C ALA A 78 -22.57 2.58 7.13
N LYS A 79 -22.03 1.38 7.38
CA LYS A 79 -22.50 0.13 6.76
C LYS A 79 -23.94 -0.17 7.15
N THR A 80 -24.22 -0.19 8.45
CA THR A 80 -25.57 -0.43 8.97
C THR A 80 -26.56 0.63 8.52
N PHE A 81 -26.14 1.90 8.42
CA PHE A 81 -26.98 2.95 7.85
C PHE A 81 -27.33 2.63 6.40
N ILE A 82 -26.35 2.33 5.54
CA ILE A 82 -26.64 2.08 4.12
C ILE A 82 -27.42 0.78 3.94
N GLU A 83 -27.09 -0.27 4.71
CA GLU A 83 -27.85 -1.52 4.71
C GLU A 83 -29.32 -1.26 5.03
N LYS A 84 -29.62 -0.54 6.11
CA LYS A 84 -31.01 -0.27 6.48
C LYS A 84 -31.70 0.74 5.57
N PHE A 85 -30.99 1.77 5.13
CA PHE A 85 -31.53 2.85 4.32
C PHE A 85 -31.76 2.42 2.86
N VAL A 86 -30.90 1.58 2.32
CA VAL A 86 -30.99 1.13 0.92
C VAL A 86 -31.59 -0.27 0.83
N LEU A 87 -31.27 -1.21 1.72
CA LEU A 87 -31.70 -2.61 1.56
C LEU A 87 -33.01 -2.94 2.26
N GLU A 88 -33.31 -2.27 3.37
CA GLU A 88 -34.44 -2.65 4.25
C GLU A 88 -35.61 -1.66 4.17
N SER A 89 -35.51 -0.57 3.42
CA SER A 89 -36.63 0.36 3.27
C SER A 89 -37.60 -0.13 2.19
N ASN A 90 -38.87 -0.29 2.57
CA ASN A 90 -39.93 -0.63 1.61
C ASN A 90 -40.00 0.40 0.46
N GLU A 91 -39.73 1.67 0.75
CA GLU A 91 -39.67 2.76 -0.23
C GLU A 91 -38.59 2.55 -1.32
N PHE A 92 -37.44 1.98 -0.96
CA PHE A 92 -36.43 1.59 -1.95
C PHE A 92 -36.86 0.34 -2.71
N LEU A 93 -37.33 -0.69 -2.00
CA LEU A 93 -37.71 -2.00 -2.54
C LEU A 93 -38.89 -1.94 -3.53
N GLU A 94 -39.78 -0.97 -3.36
CA GLU A 94 -40.92 -0.74 -4.26
C GLU A 94 -40.54 0.01 -5.54
N SER A 95 -39.32 0.57 -5.62
CA SER A 95 -38.87 1.32 -6.79
C SER A 95 -38.19 0.41 -7.83
N VAL A 96 -38.72 0.30 -9.05
CA VAL A 96 -38.09 -0.49 -10.13
C VAL A 96 -36.76 0.17 -10.54
N LYS A 97 -35.66 -0.59 -10.54
CA LYS A 97 -34.34 -0.08 -10.92
C LYS A 97 -33.64 -0.93 -11.95
N LEU A 98 -33.26 -0.30 -13.06
CA LEU A 98 -32.25 -0.85 -13.96
C LEU A 98 -30.88 -0.83 -13.25
N LYS A 99 -30.06 -1.86 -13.46
CA LYS A 99 -28.73 -1.99 -12.83
C LYS A 99 -27.87 -0.73 -13.00
N GLU A 100 -27.98 -0.08 -14.15
CA GLU A 100 -27.25 1.14 -14.48
C GLU A 100 -27.68 2.34 -13.63
N GLU A 101 -28.97 2.44 -13.30
CA GLU A 101 -29.52 3.50 -12.46
C GLU A 101 -29.04 3.34 -11.02
N PHE A 102 -29.07 2.09 -10.52
CA PHE A 102 -28.58 1.74 -9.18
C PHE A 102 -27.09 2.11 -9.01
N ILE A 103 -26.24 1.69 -9.95
CA ILE A 103 -24.81 2.05 -9.97
C ILE A 103 -24.66 3.57 -9.92
N SER A 104 -25.41 4.29 -10.75
CA SER A 104 -25.31 5.76 -10.87
C SER A 104 -25.75 6.49 -9.60
N LYS A 105 -26.76 5.98 -8.89
CA LYS A 105 -27.23 6.54 -7.62
C LYS A 105 -26.20 6.33 -6.51
N ILE A 106 -25.70 5.11 -6.37
CA ILE A 106 -24.69 4.79 -5.38
C ILE A 106 -23.40 5.58 -5.59
N TYR A 107 -22.96 5.74 -6.85
CA TYR A 107 -21.75 6.50 -7.15
C TYR A 107 -21.86 7.96 -6.71
N ARG A 108 -22.99 8.60 -7.05
CA ARG A 108 -23.29 9.97 -6.60
C ARG A 108 -23.37 10.05 -5.09
N PHE A 109 -23.99 9.06 -4.44
CA PHE A 109 -24.14 9.05 -3.00
C PHE A 109 -22.82 8.86 -2.27
N ILE A 110 -22.00 7.88 -2.66
CA ILE A 110 -20.78 7.44 -1.98
C ILE A 110 -19.59 8.35 -2.32
N PHE A 111 -19.39 8.63 -3.61
CA PHE A 111 -18.22 9.35 -4.13
C PHE A 111 -18.51 10.82 -4.47
N GLY A 112 -19.78 11.26 -4.41
CA GLY A 112 -20.14 12.64 -4.71
C GLY A 112 -19.98 13.04 -6.18
N ARG A 113 -19.87 12.07 -7.09
CA ARG A 113 -19.68 12.29 -8.54
C ARG A 113 -20.48 11.29 -9.39
N ASP A 114 -20.72 11.65 -10.63
CA ASP A 114 -21.32 10.74 -11.62
C ASP A 114 -20.37 9.57 -11.94
N THR A 115 -20.97 8.42 -12.26
CA THR A 115 -20.21 7.25 -12.69
C THR A 115 -19.63 7.48 -14.08
N ASP A 116 -18.31 7.37 -14.20
CA ASP A 116 -17.64 7.37 -15.49
C ASP A 116 -17.90 6.05 -16.26
N LYS A 117 -17.57 6.04 -17.56
CA LYS A 117 -17.84 4.89 -18.43
C LYS A 117 -17.14 3.60 -17.95
N GLN A 118 -15.92 3.72 -17.42
CA GLN A 118 -15.14 2.58 -16.96
C GLN A 118 -15.70 2.04 -15.64
N GLY A 119 -16.00 2.92 -14.68
CA GLY A 119 -16.66 2.58 -13.43
C GLY A 119 -18.02 1.94 -13.65
N LYS A 120 -18.83 2.48 -14.59
CA LYS A 120 -20.13 1.91 -14.93
C LYS A 120 -19.99 0.49 -15.46
N GLN A 121 -19.07 0.26 -16.39
CA GLN A 121 -18.80 -1.06 -16.95
C GLN A 121 -18.27 -2.04 -15.88
N TYR A 122 -17.36 -1.60 -15.02
CA TYR A 122 -16.84 -2.41 -13.92
C TYR A 122 -17.94 -2.90 -12.99
N TRP A 123 -18.79 -1.98 -12.51
CA TRP A 123 -19.86 -2.33 -11.58
C TRP A 123 -20.97 -3.14 -12.23
N SER A 124 -21.29 -2.88 -13.50
CA SER A 124 -22.20 -3.73 -14.27
C SER A 124 -21.67 -5.17 -14.35
N ASN A 125 -20.41 -5.36 -14.72
CA ASN A 125 -19.79 -6.69 -14.78
C ASN A 125 -19.76 -7.38 -13.42
N TYR A 126 -19.47 -6.63 -12.34
CA TYR A 126 -19.45 -7.17 -10.99
C TYR A 126 -20.84 -7.65 -10.55
N ILE A 127 -21.88 -6.86 -10.80
CA ILE A 127 -23.28 -7.24 -10.53
C ILE A 127 -23.64 -8.50 -11.33
N ASP A 128 -23.35 -8.51 -12.63
CA ASP A 128 -23.62 -9.63 -13.53
C ASP A 128 -22.97 -10.93 -13.03
N GLN A 129 -21.72 -10.87 -12.54
CA GLN A 129 -21.03 -12.02 -11.94
C GLN A 129 -21.67 -12.51 -10.63
N ARG A 130 -22.13 -11.58 -9.77
CA ARG A 130 -22.76 -11.94 -8.49
C ARG A 130 -24.12 -12.59 -8.70
N ILE A 131 -24.88 -12.13 -9.70
CA ILE A 131 -26.15 -12.75 -10.10
C ILE A 131 -25.90 -14.20 -10.53
N LEU A 132 -24.96 -14.41 -11.46
CA LEU A 132 -24.62 -15.75 -11.90
C LEU A 132 -24.14 -16.62 -10.74
N TYR A 133 -23.36 -16.08 -9.80
CA TYR A 133 -22.89 -16.82 -8.64
C TYR A 133 -24.03 -17.30 -7.73
N TYR A 134 -25.01 -16.44 -7.43
CA TYR A 134 -26.04 -16.74 -6.45
C TYR A 134 -27.24 -17.51 -7.01
N TYR A 135 -27.53 -17.38 -8.30
CA TYR A 135 -28.80 -17.84 -8.88
C TYR A 135 -28.63 -18.79 -10.06
N LYS A 136 -27.41 -19.27 -10.32
CA LYS A 136 -27.10 -20.18 -11.44
C LYS A 136 -28.07 -21.35 -11.56
N ASP A 137 -28.43 -21.95 -10.43
CA ASP A 137 -29.22 -23.18 -10.35
C ASP A 137 -30.72 -22.95 -10.59
N GLU A 138 -31.17 -21.69 -10.58
CA GLU A 138 -32.56 -21.29 -10.87
C GLU A 138 -32.80 -21.07 -12.38
N TYR A 139 -31.74 -21.13 -13.20
CA TYR A 139 -31.82 -20.97 -14.65
C TYR A 139 -31.86 -22.32 -15.38
N PRO A 140 -32.71 -22.46 -16.42
CA PRO A 140 -32.68 -23.61 -17.31
C PRO A 140 -31.27 -23.83 -17.91
N LEU A 141 -30.82 -25.09 -17.90
CA LEU A 141 -29.53 -25.53 -18.47
C LEU A 141 -29.35 -25.17 -19.96
N THR A 142 -30.42 -24.73 -20.63
CA THR A 142 -30.44 -24.34 -22.04
C THR A 142 -30.05 -22.89 -22.29
N TYR A 143 -30.02 -22.03 -21.27
CA TYR A 143 -29.56 -20.65 -21.43
C TYR A 143 -28.05 -20.56 -21.41
N LYS A 144 -27.48 -19.78 -22.32
CA LYS A 144 -26.06 -19.40 -22.27
C LYS A 144 -25.86 -18.29 -21.23
N ASP A 145 -24.66 -18.19 -20.65
CA ASP A 145 -24.33 -17.18 -19.62
C ASP A 145 -24.72 -15.76 -20.06
N ASN A 146 -24.55 -15.42 -21.34
CA ASN A 146 -24.93 -14.11 -21.88
C ASN A 146 -26.45 -13.88 -21.99
N GLU A 147 -27.26 -14.94 -22.12
CA GLU A 147 -28.72 -14.88 -22.19
C GLU A 147 -29.34 -14.71 -20.80
N ILE A 148 -28.74 -15.36 -19.78
CA ILE A 148 -29.07 -15.18 -18.35
C ILE A 148 -28.88 -13.71 -17.94
N LEU A 149 -27.81 -13.07 -18.43
CA LEU A 149 -27.48 -11.67 -18.16
C LEU A 149 -28.40 -10.64 -18.84
N THR A 150 -29.18 -11.05 -19.85
CA THR A 150 -30.17 -10.21 -20.55
C THR A 150 -31.57 -10.26 -19.94
N LEU A 151 -31.87 -11.25 -19.10
CA LEU A 151 -33.09 -11.24 -18.30
C LEU A 151 -32.98 -10.05 -17.34
N ARG A 152 -33.90 -9.08 -17.46
CA ARG A 152 -33.92 -7.85 -16.66
C ARG A 152 -34.12 -8.21 -15.18
N TRP A 153 -33.02 -8.52 -14.52
CA TRP A 153 -33.01 -8.73 -13.09
C TRP A 153 -33.20 -7.38 -12.42
N ASN A 154 -34.35 -7.23 -11.76
CA ASN A 154 -34.57 -6.12 -10.87
C ASN A 154 -33.66 -6.35 -9.67
N ILE A 155 -32.83 -5.36 -9.34
CA ILE A 155 -31.88 -5.52 -8.25
C ILE A 155 -32.58 -5.80 -6.90
N ASN A 156 -33.84 -5.36 -6.78
CA ASN A 156 -34.68 -5.58 -5.61
C ASN A 156 -35.00 -7.08 -5.37
N ASP A 157 -34.88 -7.92 -6.39
CA ASP A 157 -35.09 -9.37 -6.26
C ASP A 157 -33.87 -10.08 -5.65
N SER A 158 -32.77 -9.36 -5.40
CA SER A 158 -31.52 -9.95 -4.91
C SER A 158 -30.80 -9.13 -3.83
N PRO A 159 -31.29 -9.20 -2.57
CA PRO A 159 -30.62 -8.59 -1.42
C PRO A 159 -29.14 -9.01 -1.26
N LYS A 160 -28.79 -10.24 -1.66
CA LYS A 160 -27.41 -10.77 -1.60
C LYS A 160 -26.46 -10.06 -2.58
N VAL A 161 -26.90 -9.82 -3.81
CA VAL A 161 -26.10 -9.09 -4.82
C VAL A 161 -25.89 -7.65 -4.37
N ILE A 162 -26.92 -7.00 -3.82
CA ILE A 162 -26.80 -5.63 -3.32
C ILE A 162 -25.82 -5.57 -2.14
N SER A 163 -25.92 -6.50 -1.19
CA SER A 163 -24.99 -6.59 -0.05
C SER A 163 -23.52 -6.70 -0.51
N ASP A 164 -23.23 -7.55 -1.51
CA ASP A 164 -21.88 -7.70 -2.06
C ASP A 164 -21.36 -6.44 -2.76
N VAL A 165 -22.21 -5.70 -3.46
CA VAL A 165 -21.85 -4.41 -4.06
C VAL A 165 -21.57 -3.39 -2.96
N MET A 166 -22.43 -3.31 -1.96
CA MET A 166 -22.33 -2.35 -0.87
C MET A 166 -21.09 -2.58 -0.02
N ASN A 167 -20.82 -3.81 0.38
CA ASN A 167 -19.61 -4.16 1.14
C ASN A 167 -18.37 -3.72 0.37
N LYS A 168 -18.29 -4.06 -0.92
CA LYS A 168 -17.13 -3.70 -1.75
C LYS A 168 -16.92 -2.19 -1.87
N LEU A 169 -17.99 -1.40 -1.86
CA LEU A 169 -17.92 0.06 -1.91
C LEU A 169 -17.60 0.69 -0.55
N ILE A 170 -18.17 0.17 0.53
CA ILE A 170 -17.97 0.64 1.90
C ILE A 170 -16.51 0.44 2.33
N PHE A 171 -15.87 -0.62 1.87
CA PHE A 171 -14.45 -0.87 2.16
C PHE A 171 -13.50 -0.19 1.15
N SER A 172 -13.99 0.75 0.34
CA SER A 172 -13.12 1.57 -0.50
C SER A 172 -12.50 2.73 0.28
N ASP A 173 -11.25 3.06 -0.03
CA ASP A 173 -10.49 4.14 0.64
C ASP A 173 -11.22 5.49 0.59
N GLU A 174 -11.84 5.80 -0.55
CA GLU A 174 -12.57 7.06 -0.78
C GLU A 174 -13.79 7.18 0.16
N PHE A 175 -14.52 6.09 0.37
CA PHE A 175 -15.64 6.07 1.30
C PHE A 175 -15.16 6.13 2.75
N ALA A 176 -14.12 5.38 3.11
CA ALA A 176 -13.56 5.38 4.46
C ALA A 176 -13.06 6.78 4.88
N ILE A 177 -12.43 7.51 3.96
CA ILE A 177 -12.00 8.90 4.17
C ILE A 177 -13.23 9.80 4.42
N ARG A 178 -14.26 9.69 3.58
CA ARG A 178 -15.47 10.53 3.68
C ARG A 178 -16.24 10.31 4.98
N VAL A 179 -16.37 9.05 5.41
CA VAL A 179 -17.05 8.66 6.65
C VAL A 179 -16.26 9.08 7.89
N SER A 180 -14.92 9.01 7.83
CA SER A 180 -14.02 9.50 8.89
C SER A 180 -14.19 11.00 9.14
N LEU A 181 -14.30 11.82 8.08
CA LEU A 181 -14.56 13.27 8.19
C LEU A 181 -15.92 13.62 8.84
N MET A 182 -16.85 12.66 8.88
CA MET A 182 -18.18 12.78 9.47
C MET A 182 -18.26 12.20 10.89
N ASN A 183 -17.16 11.64 11.42
CA ASN A 183 -17.12 10.92 12.70
C ASN A 183 -18.10 9.73 12.79
N ILE A 184 -18.41 9.09 11.68
CA ILE A 184 -19.28 7.91 11.63
C ILE A 184 -18.42 6.64 11.77
N LYS A 185 -18.88 5.64 12.52
CA LYS A 185 -18.18 4.34 12.63
C LYS A 185 -18.21 3.56 11.31
N LEU A 186 -17.11 2.88 11.00
CA LEU A 186 -17.11 1.71 10.11
C LEU A 186 -17.34 0.44 10.97
N ASP A 187 -17.83 -0.65 10.39
CA ASP A 187 -18.29 -1.85 11.13
C ASP A 187 -17.28 -2.36 12.18
N GLU A 188 -17.78 -2.92 13.28
CA GLU A 188 -17.04 -3.16 14.54
C GLU A 188 -16.13 -4.39 14.46
N GLY A 189 -14.95 -4.20 13.87
CA GLY A 189 -13.87 -5.18 13.84
C GLY A 189 -12.53 -4.69 14.41
N ASN A 190 -12.50 -3.58 15.18
CA ASN A 190 -11.50 -3.23 16.22
C ASN A 190 -11.59 -1.74 16.61
N ILE A 191 -11.96 -1.47 17.86
CA ILE A 191 -11.49 -0.41 18.80
C ILE A 191 -12.64 0.01 19.73
N ASN A 192 -12.39 -0.19 21.03
CA ASN A 192 -13.31 0.00 22.15
C ASN A 192 -13.35 1.50 22.56
N ILE A 193 -14.54 2.10 22.65
CA ILE A 193 -14.75 3.49 23.12
C ILE A 193 -15.28 3.45 24.58
N PRO A 194 -14.84 4.33 25.50
CA PRO A 194 -15.19 4.25 26.92
C PRO A 194 -16.69 4.36 27.20
N LYS A 195 -17.14 3.50 28.12
CA LYS A 195 -18.49 3.47 28.71
C LYS A 195 -18.69 4.71 29.59
N ASN A 196 -19.34 5.75 29.08
CA ASN A 196 -20.36 6.54 29.81
C ASN A 196 -20.76 7.77 28.99
N ARG A 197 -21.97 7.76 28.41
CA ARG A 197 -22.74 8.98 28.16
C ARG A 197 -24.22 8.72 28.41
N THR A 198 -24.71 9.43 29.42
CA THR A 198 -26.13 9.66 29.73
C THR A 198 -26.77 10.52 28.62
N SER A 199 -28.08 10.38 28.42
CA SER A 199 -28.81 10.84 27.23
C SER A 199 -28.73 12.35 26.95
N ALA A 200 -28.45 12.69 25.69
CA ALA A 200 -28.17 14.04 25.21
C ALA A 200 -29.32 15.07 25.30
N LEU A 201 -30.52 14.66 25.72
CA LEU A 201 -31.70 15.54 25.73
C LEU A 201 -32.05 16.10 27.12
N SER A 202 -31.51 15.53 28.21
CA SER A 202 -31.74 16.03 29.58
C SER A 202 -30.66 17.01 30.08
N ILE A 203 -29.46 16.99 29.48
CA ILE A 203 -28.33 17.85 29.82
C ILE A 203 -28.45 19.24 29.18
N TYR A 204 -29.00 19.32 27.96
CA TYR A 204 -29.22 20.59 27.25
C TYR A 204 -30.14 21.55 28.02
N ASN A 205 -31.05 21.03 28.86
CA ASN A 205 -32.07 21.82 29.55
C ASN A 205 -31.75 22.16 31.02
N SER A 206 -30.60 21.73 31.60
CA SER A 206 -30.38 21.89 33.07
C SER A 206 -29.03 22.45 33.54
N LEU A 207 -28.04 22.68 32.67
CA LEU A 207 -26.69 23.11 33.08
C LEU A 207 -26.34 24.56 32.69
N GLU A 208 -27.34 25.43 32.66
CA GLU A 208 -27.18 26.89 32.64
C GLU A 208 -26.49 27.43 33.93
N ASN A 209 -26.19 26.57 34.92
CA ASN A 209 -25.58 26.96 36.17
C ASN A 209 -24.34 26.11 36.52
N ASP A 210 -23.22 26.80 36.75
CA ASP A 210 -21.97 26.38 37.42
C ASP A 210 -20.89 25.58 36.65
N ILE A 211 -19.80 26.27 36.27
CA ILE A 211 -18.57 25.67 35.73
C ILE A 211 -17.36 26.02 36.62
N LYS A 212 -16.54 25.01 36.97
CA LYS A 212 -15.11 25.15 37.34
C LYS A 212 -14.24 24.38 36.35
N VAL A 213 -13.14 25.01 35.92
CA VAL A 213 -12.25 24.61 34.81
C VAL A 213 -11.07 23.76 35.31
N LEU A 214 -10.71 22.70 34.58
CA LEU A 214 -9.43 21.99 34.70
C LEU A 214 -8.72 21.95 33.33
N ASP A 215 -7.39 22.06 33.36
CA ASP A 215 -6.48 22.31 32.24
C ASP A 215 -6.08 21.01 31.49
N TYR A 216 -6.13 21.04 30.15
CA TYR A 216 -5.89 19.90 29.24
C TYR A 216 -4.82 20.18 28.17
N THR A 217 -3.94 21.15 28.42
CA THR A 217 -2.97 21.66 27.43
C THR A 217 -2.08 20.56 26.81
N ASP A 218 -1.67 19.55 27.58
CA ASP A 218 -0.79 18.47 27.10
C ASP A 218 -1.46 17.53 26.08
N GLU A 219 -2.75 17.24 26.26
CA GLU A 219 -3.50 16.35 25.36
C GLU A 219 -3.79 17.01 24.00
N ILE A 220 -3.93 18.34 23.99
CA ILE A 220 -4.11 19.13 22.77
C ILE A 220 -2.83 19.09 21.93
N GLU A 221 -1.67 19.22 22.57
CA GLU A 221 -0.40 19.24 21.85
C GLU A 221 -0.06 17.88 21.23
N ARG A 222 -0.39 16.78 21.92
CA ARG A 222 -0.29 15.41 21.38
C ARG A 222 -1.10 15.23 20.10
N ARG A 223 -2.36 15.70 20.10
CA ARG A 223 -3.28 15.55 18.95
C ARG A 223 -2.89 16.42 17.75
N LYS A 224 -2.31 17.60 17.96
CA LYS A 224 -1.75 18.42 16.89
C LYS A 224 -0.62 17.70 16.14
N GLN A 225 0.27 17.02 16.87
CA GLN A 225 1.36 16.25 16.27
C GLN A 225 0.84 15.07 15.43
N GLU A 226 -0.23 14.41 15.88
CA GLU A 226 -0.87 13.32 15.13
C GLU A 226 -1.54 13.81 13.83
N ALA A 227 -2.22 14.97 13.86
CA ALA A 227 -2.85 15.56 12.68
C ALA A 227 -1.82 16.00 11.62
N LEU A 228 -0.73 16.63 12.03
CA LEU A 228 0.38 17.01 11.15
C LEU A 228 1.02 15.79 10.48
N LYS A 229 1.13 14.68 11.20
CA LYS A 229 1.64 13.41 10.66
C LYS A 229 0.70 12.83 9.58
N LEU A 230 -0.62 12.92 9.80
CA LEU A 230 -1.62 12.43 8.86
C LEU A 230 -1.68 13.27 7.57
N GLU A 231 -1.62 14.60 7.69
CA GLU A 231 -1.56 15.52 6.56
C GLU A 231 -0.31 15.28 5.70
N LYS A 232 0.85 15.09 6.36
CA LYS A 232 2.10 14.72 5.69
C LYS A 232 1.94 13.41 4.90
N ASN A 233 1.32 12.38 5.48
CA ASN A 233 1.06 11.10 4.80
C ASN A 233 0.15 11.24 3.57
N LEU A 234 -0.85 12.14 3.61
CA LEU A 234 -1.78 12.36 2.50
C LEU A 234 -1.11 13.09 1.33
N ILE A 235 -0.34 14.14 1.62
CA ILE A 235 0.48 14.86 0.62
C ILE A 235 1.52 13.94 0.00
N ASN A 236 2.11 13.06 0.80
CA ASN A 236 3.06 12.05 0.36
C ASN A 236 2.44 11.05 -0.65
N SER A 237 1.19 10.62 -0.48
CA SER A 237 0.54 9.69 -1.43
C SER A 237 0.39 10.22 -2.88
N LEU A 238 0.43 11.56 -3.06
CA LEU A 238 0.41 12.21 -4.37
C LEU A 238 1.78 12.20 -5.07
N GLY A 239 2.88 12.14 -4.32
CA GLY A 239 4.26 12.11 -4.85
C GLY A 239 4.58 10.78 -5.52
N SER A 240 4.43 9.69 -4.77
CA SER A 240 4.60 8.31 -5.26
C SER A 240 3.72 7.98 -6.46
N SER A 241 2.47 8.46 -6.47
CA SER A 241 1.54 8.28 -7.58
C SER A 241 2.01 8.98 -8.86
N LYS A 242 2.54 10.21 -8.75
CA LYS A 242 3.14 10.92 -9.90
C LYS A 242 4.38 10.21 -10.41
N LEU A 243 5.23 9.73 -9.51
CA LEU A 243 6.45 9.00 -9.86
C LEU A 243 6.15 7.67 -10.57
N LYS A 244 5.19 6.89 -10.03
CA LYS A 244 4.67 5.68 -10.67
C LYS A 244 4.18 5.96 -12.09
N ASN A 245 3.38 7.02 -12.27
CA ASN A 245 2.85 7.38 -13.59
C ASN A 245 3.97 7.78 -14.58
N LYS A 246 5.01 8.52 -14.14
CA LYS A 246 6.18 8.80 -14.98
C LYS A 246 6.86 7.52 -15.47
N ILE A 247 7.03 6.53 -14.59
CA ILE A 247 7.63 5.24 -14.94
C ILE A 247 6.73 4.44 -15.89
N LEU A 248 5.42 4.39 -15.65
CA LEU A 248 4.46 3.74 -16.55
C LEU A 248 4.47 4.37 -17.94
N THR A 249 4.51 5.70 -18.04
CA THR A 249 4.65 6.41 -19.33
C THR A 249 5.98 6.09 -20.02
N TYR A 250 7.09 6.03 -19.28
CA TYR A 250 8.40 5.64 -19.82
C TYR A 250 8.41 4.18 -20.33
N LEU A 251 7.78 3.27 -19.59
CA LEU A 251 7.73 1.85 -19.95
C LEU A 251 6.89 1.62 -21.22
N GLY A 252 5.73 2.26 -21.34
CA GLY A 252 4.79 2.06 -22.45
C GLY A 252 4.41 0.58 -22.57
N ASP A 253 4.50 0.04 -23.78
CA ASP A 253 4.15 -1.36 -24.08
C ASP A 253 5.07 -2.40 -23.39
N ARG A 254 6.19 -1.96 -22.81
CA ARG A 254 7.14 -2.82 -22.07
C ARG A 254 6.73 -3.06 -20.62
N VAL A 255 5.59 -2.52 -20.16
CA VAL A 255 5.19 -2.57 -18.75
C VAL A 255 5.09 -3.99 -18.22
N ASP A 256 4.54 -4.92 -19.00
CA ASP A 256 4.35 -6.32 -18.60
C ASP A 256 5.67 -7.11 -18.49
N ASN A 257 6.73 -6.57 -19.06
CA ASN A 257 8.08 -7.14 -19.02
C ASN A 257 8.91 -6.65 -17.82
N VAL A 258 8.37 -5.76 -16.98
CA VAL A 258 9.13 -5.11 -15.91
C VAL A 258 8.38 -5.13 -14.59
N GLY A 259 9.02 -5.68 -13.56
CA GLY A 259 8.65 -5.50 -12.15
C GLY A 259 9.45 -4.35 -11.55
N VAL A 260 8.77 -3.42 -10.87
CA VAL A 260 9.38 -2.30 -10.12
C VAL A 260 8.73 -2.22 -8.76
N THR A 261 9.54 -2.13 -7.71
CA THR A 261 9.08 -1.72 -6.38
C THR A 261 9.99 -0.63 -5.85
N PHE A 262 9.38 0.47 -5.41
CA PHE A 262 10.06 1.65 -4.86
C PHE A 262 9.56 1.91 -3.44
N TYR A 263 10.48 2.31 -2.55
CA TYR A 263 10.16 2.78 -1.22
C TYR A 263 11.07 3.97 -0.84
N ASP A 264 10.47 5.14 -0.58
CA ASP A 264 11.16 6.32 -0.06
C ASP A 264 11.32 6.19 1.46
N ILE A 265 12.55 6.22 1.95
CA ILE A 265 12.82 6.08 3.38
C ILE A 265 12.29 7.29 4.16
N THR A 266 12.40 8.49 3.60
CA THR A 266 12.13 9.75 4.29
C THR A 266 10.63 9.97 4.44
N THR A 267 9.90 9.79 3.35
CA THR A 267 8.44 10.02 3.32
C THR A 267 7.64 8.77 3.63
N LYS A 268 8.28 7.59 3.61
CA LYS A 268 7.65 6.26 3.73
C LYS A 268 6.69 5.95 2.59
N GLU A 269 6.80 6.71 1.49
CA GLU A 269 6.05 6.49 0.28
C GLU A 269 6.52 5.24 -0.44
N SER A 270 5.61 4.50 -1.05
CA SER A 270 5.96 3.36 -1.87
C SER A 270 4.97 3.16 -3.01
N PHE A 271 5.43 2.50 -4.07
CA PHE A 271 4.56 1.95 -5.08
C PHE A 271 5.20 0.70 -5.69
N SER A 272 4.38 -0.10 -6.36
CA SER A 272 4.84 -1.19 -7.20
C SER A 272 4.14 -1.21 -8.56
N ILE A 273 4.84 -1.77 -9.55
CA ILE A 273 4.40 -2.12 -10.90
C ILE A 273 4.80 -3.58 -11.07
N ASN A 274 3.84 -4.49 -11.28
CA ASN A 274 4.09 -5.94 -11.33
C ASN A 274 4.91 -6.45 -10.13
N GLY A 275 4.68 -5.85 -8.95
CA GLY A 275 5.49 -6.03 -7.74
C GLY A 275 5.51 -7.45 -7.20
N ASP A 276 4.44 -8.20 -7.42
CA ASP A 276 4.24 -9.59 -6.95
C ASP A 276 4.56 -10.65 -8.01
N VAL A 277 4.92 -10.26 -9.23
CA VAL A 277 5.35 -11.19 -10.27
C VAL A 277 6.68 -11.81 -9.86
N LEU A 278 6.78 -13.14 -9.97
CA LEU A 278 7.98 -13.88 -9.62
C LEU A 278 8.93 -13.99 -10.81
N PHE A 279 10.20 -13.69 -10.58
CA PHE A 279 11.27 -13.84 -11.56
C PHE A 279 12.37 -14.75 -11.02
N LYS A 280 13.14 -15.33 -11.94
CA LYS A 280 14.42 -15.96 -11.60
C LYS A 280 15.41 -14.87 -11.21
N ALA A 281 15.66 -14.69 -9.92
CA ALA A 281 16.33 -13.49 -9.42
C ALA A 281 17.81 -13.35 -9.84
N GLY A 282 18.41 -14.41 -10.39
CA GLY A 282 19.84 -14.43 -10.70
C GLY A 282 20.65 -14.18 -9.43
N SER A 283 21.73 -13.41 -9.52
CA SER A 283 22.61 -13.17 -8.36
C SER A 283 22.06 -12.20 -7.29
N THR A 284 20.88 -11.61 -7.47
CA THR A 284 20.29 -10.72 -6.45
C THR A 284 19.89 -11.48 -5.18
N HIS A 285 19.60 -12.80 -5.28
CA HIS A 285 19.28 -13.65 -4.12
C HIS A 285 20.41 -13.71 -3.08
N LYS A 286 21.64 -13.32 -3.46
CA LYS A 286 22.79 -13.35 -2.56
C LYS A 286 22.65 -12.30 -1.44
N VAL A 287 21.83 -11.27 -1.65
CA VAL A 287 21.49 -10.30 -0.59
C VAL A 287 20.64 -10.95 0.53
N PRO A 288 19.44 -11.51 0.28
CA PRO A 288 18.68 -12.18 1.33
C PRO A 288 19.44 -13.35 1.98
N LEU A 289 20.26 -14.08 1.21
CA LEU A 289 21.14 -15.13 1.75
C LEU A 289 22.08 -14.59 2.85
N ASN A 290 22.73 -13.46 2.59
CA ASN A 290 23.66 -12.85 3.55
C ASN A 290 22.94 -12.16 4.71
N ILE A 291 21.72 -11.64 4.51
CA ILE A 291 20.88 -11.14 5.60
C ILE A 291 20.59 -12.27 6.59
N VAL A 292 20.16 -13.44 6.11
CA VAL A 292 19.92 -14.62 6.96
C VAL A 292 21.21 -15.10 7.62
N LEU A 293 22.33 -15.15 6.90
CA LEU A 293 23.62 -15.48 7.50
C LEU A 293 23.92 -14.61 8.71
N TYR A 294 23.85 -13.29 8.55
CA TYR A 294 24.20 -12.37 9.64
C TYR A 294 23.16 -12.33 10.76
N ASP A 295 21.89 -12.64 10.49
CA ASP A 295 20.89 -12.88 11.54
C ASP A 295 21.27 -14.09 12.41
N LEU A 296 21.72 -15.18 11.78
CA LEU A 296 22.19 -16.38 12.48
C LEU A 296 23.49 -16.14 13.25
N VAL A 297 24.39 -15.32 12.72
CA VAL A 297 25.62 -14.91 13.42
C VAL A 297 25.28 -14.06 14.65
N GLN A 298 24.41 -13.06 14.51
CA GLN A 298 23.97 -12.25 15.65
C GLN A 298 23.29 -13.10 16.72
N ALA A 299 22.52 -14.12 16.31
CA ALA A 299 21.89 -15.07 17.22
C ALA A 299 22.86 -16.10 17.83
N GLY A 300 24.16 -16.04 17.52
CA GLY A 300 25.17 -16.98 18.02
C GLY A 300 25.07 -18.39 17.46
N LYS A 301 24.32 -18.59 16.36
CA LYS A 301 24.11 -19.91 15.74
C LYS A 301 25.16 -20.26 14.69
N ILE A 302 25.83 -19.26 14.13
CA ILE A 302 26.94 -19.41 13.18
C ILE A 302 28.10 -18.52 13.65
N ASP A 303 29.30 -19.08 13.73
CA ASP A 303 30.54 -18.30 13.84
C ASP A 303 31.07 -18.00 12.44
N LEU A 304 31.40 -16.73 12.19
CA LEU A 304 31.95 -16.28 10.90
C LEU A 304 33.30 -16.91 10.56
N ASN A 305 34.04 -17.38 11.57
CA ASN A 305 35.32 -18.07 11.40
C ASN A 305 35.17 -19.57 11.16
N SER A 306 33.98 -20.14 11.40
CA SER A 306 33.70 -21.54 11.06
C SER A 306 33.81 -21.74 9.56
N ARG A 307 34.33 -22.91 9.17
CA ARG A 307 34.59 -23.27 7.78
C ARG A 307 33.48 -24.16 7.24
N VAL A 308 33.15 -23.94 5.99
CA VAL A 308 32.27 -24.80 5.20
C VAL A 308 33.14 -25.63 4.25
N GLU A 309 32.92 -26.93 4.28
CA GLU A 309 33.57 -27.87 3.37
C GLU A 309 33.09 -27.69 1.93
N TYR A 310 34.02 -27.74 0.98
CA TYR A 310 33.68 -27.71 -0.44
C TYR A 310 33.37 -29.11 -0.95
N ILE A 311 32.23 -29.28 -1.61
CA ILE A 311 31.80 -30.53 -2.24
C ILE A 311 31.53 -30.20 -3.71
N HIS A 312 32.40 -30.67 -4.60
CA HIS A 312 32.38 -30.30 -6.02
C HIS A 312 30.99 -30.47 -6.66
N SER A 313 30.37 -31.64 -6.48
CA SER A 313 29.05 -31.98 -7.02
C SER A 313 27.90 -31.12 -6.51
N LYS A 314 28.06 -30.41 -5.39
CA LYS A 314 27.05 -29.53 -4.81
C LYS A 314 27.32 -28.05 -5.04
N HIS A 315 28.59 -27.66 -5.03
CA HIS A 315 28.99 -26.26 -4.92
C HIS A 315 29.57 -25.69 -6.21
N TYR A 316 30.11 -26.51 -7.12
CA TYR A 316 30.68 -26.01 -8.36
C TYR A 316 29.60 -25.43 -9.27
N GLU A 317 29.75 -24.16 -9.61
CA GLU A 317 28.94 -23.46 -10.60
C GLU A 317 29.83 -22.43 -11.28
N SER A 318 29.94 -22.51 -12.61
CA SER A 318 30.74 -21.59 -13.41
C SER A 318 30.07 -20.21 -13.54
N GLY A 319 30.73 -19.27 -14.21
CA GLY A 319 30.19 -17.93 -14.46
C GLY A 319 30.85 -16.88 -13.58
N SER A 320 30.08 -16.14 -12.79
CA SER A 320 30.62 -15.09 -11.92
C SER A 320 31.27 -15.67 -10.66
N GLY A 321 32.45 -15.18 -10.31
CA GLY A 321 33.18 -15.58 -9.11
C GLY A 321 34.65 -15.85 -9.35
N ILE A 322 35.41 -15.79 -8.27
CA ILE A 322 36.86 -16.00 -8.26
C ILE A 322 37.22 -17.38 -7.74
N LEU A 323 36.38 -18.03 -6.92
CA LEU A 323 36.66 -19.34 -6.33
C LEU A 323 36.81 -20.45 -7.38
N GLN A 324 36.12 -20.35 -8.51
CA GLN A 324 36.24 -21.31 -9.61
C GLN A 324 37.69 -21.43 -10.13
N ASN A 325 38.47 -20.35 -10.04
CA ASN A 325 39.88 -20.31 -10.47
C ASN A 325 40.83 -21.00 -9.48
N TYR A 326 40.36 -21.31 -8.28
CA TYR A 326 41.13 -21.98 -7.23
C TYR A 326 40.70 -23.44 -7.03
N VAL A 327 39.72 -23.93 -7.80
CA VAL A 327 39.33 -25.34 -7.80
C VAL A 327 40.37 -26.11 -8.61
N VAL A 328 41.10 -27.02 -7.97
CA VAL A 328 42.10 -27.88 -8.61
C VAL A 328 41.74 -29.33 -8.32
N ASN A 329 41.62 -30.16 -9.36
CA ASN A 329 41.22 -31.57 -9.23
C ASN A 329 39.96 -31.76 -8.37
N GLU A 330 38.92 -30.98 -8.67
CA GLU A 330 37.64 -30.99 -7.93
C GLU A 330 37.76 -30.63 -6.43
N TYR A 331 38.88 -30.06 -6.01
CA TYR A 331 39.15 -29.67 -4.64
C TYR A 331 39.28 -28.16 -4.49
N LEU A 332 38.72 -27.63 -3.40
CA LEU A 332 38.93 -26.28 -2.91
C LEU A 332 39.05 -26.37 -1.39
N SER A 333 40.03 -25.68 -0.81
CA SER A 333 40.20 -25.66 0.64
C SER A 333 38.94 -25.14 1.36
N PRO A 334 38.62 -25.60 2.58
CA PRO A 334 37.41 -25.17 3.29
C PRO A 334 37.43 -23.66 3.56
N GLN A 335 36.31 -22.99 3.30
CA GLN A 335 36.21 -21.53 3.33
C GLN A 335 35.42 -21.07 4.56
N THR A 336 35.86 -19.99 5.20
CA THR A 336 35.12 -19.40 6.34
C THR A 336 33.82 -18.75 5.87
N PHE A 337 32.77 -18.74 6.71
CA PHE A 337 31.54 -17.99 6.42
C PHE A 337 31.78 -16.51 6.09
N SER A 338 32.74 -15.87 6.77
CA SER A 338 33.13 -14.47 6.48
C SER A 338 33.59 -14.28 5.03
N GLU A 339 34.51 -15.13 4.57
CA GLU A 339 35.06 -15.05 3.22
C GLU A 339 34.02 -15.40 2.15
N LEU A 340 33.19 -16.41 2.43
CA LEU A 340 32.09 -16.78 1.56
C LEU A 340 31.06 -15.65 1.42
N SER A 341 30.70 -14.98 2.53
CA SER A 341 29.84 -13.79 2.53
C SER A 341 30.40 -12.70 1.65
N LYS A 342 31.66 -12.31 1.89
CA LYS A 342 32.36 -11.27 1.13
C LYS A 342 32.37 -11.59 -0.37
N ARG A 343 32.83 -12.77 -0.78
CA ARG A 343 32.93 -13.15 -2.21
C ARG A 343 31.57 -13.24 -2.89
N SER A 344 30.56 -13.76 -2.19
CA SER A 344 29.21 -13.89 -2.75
C SER A 344 28.59 -12.53 -3.12
N LEU A 345 28.91 -11.47 -2.37
CA LEU A 345 28.42 -10.12 -2.63
C LEU A 345 29.37 -9.32 -3.52
N LEU A 346 30.66 -9.27 -3.16
CA LEU A 346 31.67 -8.44 -3.83
C LEU A 346 31.98 -8.92 -5.26
N ASN A 347 32.18 -10.23 -5.43
CA ASN A 347 32.53 -10.83 -6.71
C ASN A 347 31.35 -11.54 -7.38
N SER A 348 30.16 -11.46 -6.77
CA SER A 348 28.99 -12.21 -7.19
C SER A 348 29.25 -13.72 -7.31
N ASP A 349 30.14 -14.26 -6.48
CA ASP A 349 30.70 -15.61 -6.63
C ASP A 349 29.67 -16.72 -6.40
N ASN A 350 29.46 -17.57 -7.41
CA ASN A 350 28.47 -18.65 -7.38
C ASN A 350 28.87 -19.78 -6.43
N ILE A 351 30.14 -20.21 -6.44
CA ILE A 351 30.63 -21.25 -5.52
C ILE A 351 30.49 -20.77 -4.08
N ALA A 352 30.83 -19.51 -3.81
CA ALA A 352 30.70 -18.94 -2.48
C ALA A 352 29.25 -18.96 -1.98
N ALA A 353 28.30 -18.58 -2.84
CA ALA A 353 26.88 -18.60 -2.51
C ALA A 353 26.35 -20.02 -2.27
N ASN A 354 26.74 -21.00 -3.09
CA ASN A 354 26.32 -22.39 -2.93
C ASN A 354 26.88 -23.01 -1.63
N MET A 355 28.14 -22.71 -1.29
CA MET A 355 28.71 -23.09 0.01
C MET A 355 27.97 -22.44 1.19
N LEU A 356 27.62 -21.15 1.11
CA LEU A 356 26.80 -20.50 2.14
C LEU A 356 25.45 -21.18 2.33
N ILE A 357 24.77 -21.53 1.22
CA ILE A 357 23.47 -22.21 1.27
C ILE A 357 23.61 -23.55 2.00
N SER A 358 24.63 -24.36 1.67
CA SER A 358 24.88 -25.63 2.36
C SER A 358 25.18 -25.44 3.84
N GLY A 359 26.11 -24.54 4.19
CA GLY A 359 26.49 -24.28 5.58
C GLY A 359 25.33 -23.75 6.43
N ILE A 360 24.48 -22.88 5.87
CA ILE A 360 23.27 -22.42 6.58
C ILE A 360 22.26 -23.57 6.72
N SER A 361 22.16 -24.45 5.73
CA SER A 361 21.21 -25.58 5.73
C SER A 361 21.51 -26.62 6.81
N GLU A 362 22.74 -26.67 7.33
CA GLU A 362 23.09 -27.48 8.51
C GLU A 362 22.47 -26.94 9.81
N VAL A 363 22.13 -25.64 9.84
CA VAL A 363 21.58 -24.95 11.02
C VAL A 363 20.07 -24.72 10.90
N THR A 364 19.58 -24.31 9.72
CA THR A 364 18.17 -24.00 9.50
C THR A 364 17.78 -24.08 8.01
N SER A 365 16.48 -24.12 7.73
CA SER A 365 15.95 -23.96 6.38
C SER A 365 15.98 -22.50 5.98
N LEU A 366 16.70 -22.19 4.90
CA LEU A 366 16.80 -20.86 4.35
C LEU A 366 15.43 -20.26 3.99
N TYR A 367 14.52 -21.05 3.40
CA TYR A 367 13.17 -20.60 3.03
C TYR A 367 12.27 -20.33 4.24
N ARG A 368 12.50 -21.02 5.35
CA ARG A 368 11.83 -20.72 6.61
C ARG A 368 12.26 -19.35 7.14
N GLU A 369 13.56 -19.05 7.11
CA GLU A 369 14.06 -17.73 7.54
C GLU A 369 13.60 -16.61 6.58
N TYR A 370 13.60 -16.86 5.28
CA TYR A 370 13.00 -15.94 4.29
C TYR A 370 11.52 -15.68 4.58
N GLY A 371 10.73 -16.72 4.88
CA GLY A 371 9.32 -16.55 5.21
C GLY A 371 9.06 -15.70 6.44
N LYS A 372 9.90 -15.82 7.48
CA LYS A 372 9.83 -14.95 8.67
C LYS A 372 10.06 -13.47 8.30
N ILE A 373 11.05 -13.20 7.47
CA ILE A 373 11.36 -11.82 7.02
C ILE A 373 10.23 -11.27 6.13
N LEU A 374 9.66 -12.10 5.27
CA LEU A 374 8.60 -11.70 4.34
C LEU A 374 7.21 -11.60 4.99
N GLY A 375 7.06 -12.17 6.19
CA GLY A 375 5.82 -12.14 7.00
C GLY A 375 4.86 -13.30 6.75
N ALA A 376 5.25 -14.30 5.95
CA ALA A 376 4.46 -15.49 5.66
C ALA A 376 5.35 -16.67 5.23
N PRO A 377 4.98 -17.93 5.52
CA PRO A 377 5.66 -19.10 4.98
C PRO A 377 5.73 -19.06 3.45
N LEU A 378 6.87 -19.49 2.90
CA LEU A 378 7.06 -19.60 1.46
C LEU A 378 6.74 -21.02 0.99
N ASP A 379 5.70 -21.16 0.15
CA ASP A 379 5.37 -22.41 -0.55
C ASP A 379 6.09 -22.50 -1.92
N ARG A 380 7.32 -22.01 -1.97
CA ARG A 380 8.15 -22.01 -3.17
C ARG A 380 9.62 -22.18 -2.82
N THR A 381 10.37 -22.79 -3.73
CA THR A 381 11.80 -22.99 -3.60
C THR A 381 12.54 -22.53 -4.85
N GLY A 382 13.88 -22.56 -4.79
CA GLY A 382 14.76 -22.07 -5.83
C GLY A 382 14.86 -20.54 -5.88
N ASN A 383 15.54 -20.07 -6.91
CA ASN A 383 15.88 -18.66 -7.10
C ASN A 383 14.70 -17.82 -7.62
N LEU A 384 13.53 -17.88 -6.96
CA LEU A 384 12.28 -17.22 -7.38
C LEU A 384 11.86 -16.15 -6.37
N PHE A 385 11.88 -14.89 -6.80
CA PHE A 385 11.54 -13.73 -5.97
C PHE A 385 10.80 -12.67 -6.78
N SER A 386 9.93 -11.92 -6.10
CA SER A 386 9.30 -10.72 -6.63
C SER A 386 10.08 -9.47 -6.23
N THR A 387 9.77 -8.32 -6.84
CA THR A 387 10.40 -7.04 -6.42
C THR A 387 9.87 -6.57 -5.07
N ASN A 388 8.63 -6.92 -4.71
CA ASN A 388 8.10 -6.72 -3.35
C ASN A 388 8.88 -7.54 -2.32
N ASP A 389 9.24 -8.80 -2.61
CA ASP A 389 10.07 -9.61 -1.71
C ASP A 389 11.43 -8.95 -1.47
N MET A 390 12.13 -8.60 -2.56
CA MET A 390 13.46 -8.01 -2.47
C MET A 390 13.46 -6.68 -1.73
N THR A 391 12.41 -5.87 -1.91
CA THR A 391 12.25 -4.61 -1.19
C THR A 391 12.11 -4.84 0.32
N LYS A 392 11.40 -5.88 0.76
CA LYS A 392 11.30 -6.22 2.20
C LYS A 392 12.65 -6.63 2.80
N PHE A 393 13.46 -7.41 2.06
CA PHE A 393 14.81 -7.75 2.50
C PHE A 393 15.72 -6.52 2.60
N LEU A 394 15.71 -5.64 1.58
CA LEU A 394 16.45 -4.39 1.62
C LEU A 394 15.97 -3.46 2.73
N PHE A 395 14.66 -3.43 3.00
CA PHE A 395 14.10 -2.62 4.06
C PHE A 395 14.56 -3.11 5.44
N LYS A 396 14.54 -4.43 5.70
CA LYS A 396 15.13 -5.00 6.92
C LYS A 396 16.62 -4.66 7.04
N LEU A 397 17.38 -4.77 5.95
CA LEU A 397 18.80 -4.43 5.91
C LEU A 397 19.04 -2.95 6.24
N TYR A 398 18.24 -2.05 5.67
CA TYR A 398 18.36 -0.61 5.88
C TYR A 398 17.96 -0.20 7.30
N GLU A 399 16.76 -0.64 7.74
CA GLU A 399 16.18 -0.23 9.02
C GLU A 399 16.96 -0.82 10.19
N ASN A 400 17.50 -2.04 10.02
CA ASN A 400 18.34 -2.72 11.00
C ASN A 400 17.81 -2.63 12.44
N LYS A 401 16.50 -2.87 12.64
CA LYS A 401 15.82 -2.70 13.95
C LYS A 401 16.53 -3.42 15.10
N ASP A 402 17.13 -4.57 14.81
CA ASP A 402 17.79 -5.43 15.79
C ASP A 402 19.25 -5.00 16.06
N ASN A 403 19.69 -3.86 15.50
CA ASN A 403 21.05 -3.32 15.59
C ASN A 403 22.12 -4.38 15.24
N ASN A 404 21.87 -5.17 14.19
CA ASN A 404 22.82 -6.18 13.73
C ASN A 404 24.11 -5.48 13.28
N PRO A 405 25.25 -5.69 13.97
CA PRO A 405 26.49 -4.95 13.67
C PRO A 405 27.14 -5.41 12.36
N TYR A 406 26.71 -6.55 11.80
CA TYR A 406 27.29 -7.14 10.60
C TYR A 406 26.62 -6.66 9.31
N TYR A 407 25.42 -6.07 9.38
CA TYR A 407 24.71 -5.54 8.20
C TYR A 407 25.50 -4.45 7.46
N LYS A 408 26.35 -3.70 8.18
CA LYS A 408 27.28 -2.74 7.57
C LYS A 408 28.21 -3.40 6.56
N ASN A 409 28.57 -4.67 6.76
CA ASN A 409 29.43 -5.42 5.83
C ASN A 409 28.67 -5.72 4.53
N ILE A 410 27.39 -6.10 4.59
CA ILE A 410 26.56 -6.27 3.39
C ILE A 410 26.54 -4.95 2.61
N ILE A 411 26.19 -3.85 3.26
CA ILE A 411 26.11 -2.53 2.62
C ILE A 411 27.44 -2.16 1.97
N GLN A 412 28.56 -2.33 2.67
CA GLN A 412 29.88 -2.03 2.13
C GLN A 412 30.20 -2.89 0.91
N TYR A 413 30.00 -4.21 0.98
CA TYR A 413 30.25 -5.10 -0.16
C TYR A 413 29.36 -4.77 -1.36
N LEU A 414 28.10 -4.35 -1.14
CA LEU A 414 27.22 -3.92 -2.21
C LEU A 414 27.72 -2.64 -2.89
N LYS A 415 28.16 -1.64 -2.11
CA LYS A 415 28.77 -0.41 -2.66
C LYS A 415 30.01 -0.73 -3.49
N ASP A 416 30.87 -1.62 -3.01
CA ASP A 416 32.13 -1.95 -3.67
C ASP A 416 31.96 -2.84 -4.92
N SER A 417 30.83 -3.55 -5.05
CA SER A 417 30.63 -4.59 -6.10
C SER A 417 30.07 -4.08 -7.43
N SER A 418 29.36 -2.95 -7.44
CA SER A 418 28.39 -2.61 -8.50
C SER A 418 28.55 -1.19 -9.05
N THR A 419 29.80 -0.75 -9.18
CA THR A 419 30.19 0.61 -9.57
C THR A 419 29.69 0.98 -10.98
N GLY A 420 28.87 2.02 -11.09
CA GLY A 420 28.50 2.66 -12.37
C GLY A 420 27.57 1.89 -13.31
N VAL A 421 26.96 0.78 -12.87
CA VAL A 421 26.07 -0.05 -13.72
C VAL A 421 24.62 -0.03 -13.22
N ARG A 422 23.67 -0.17 -14.16
CA ARG A 422 22.21 -0.29 -13.89
C ARG A 422 21.71 0.80 -12.94
N ILE A 423 21.28 0.49 -11.70
CA ILE A 423 20.81 1.51 -10.75
C ILE A 423 21.89 2.57 -10.51
N GLY A 424 23.16 2.18 -10.45
CA GLY A 424 24.30 3.08 -10.23
C GLY A 424 24.74 3.88 -11.45
N ARG A 425 24.13 3.70 -12.64
CA ARG A 425 24.63 4.31 -13.89
C ARG A 425 24.55 5.84 -13.93
N TYR A 426 23.48 6.41 -13.38
CA TYR A 426 23.20 7.86 -13.42
C TYR A 426 23.10 8.49 -12.03
N ILE A 427 23.51 7.75 -10.99
CA ILE A 427 23.45 8.17 -9.59
C ILE A 427 24.90 8.19 -9.06
N PRO A 428 25.29 9.17 -8.22
CA PRO A 428 26.65 9.20 -7.66
C PRO A 428 27.00 7.89 -6.96
N GLU A 429 28.11 7.28 -7.36
CA GLU A 429 28.49 5.91 -6.97
C GLU A 429 28.61 5.73 -5.45
N ALA A 430 29.15 6.72 -4.74
CA ALA A 430 29.40 6.67 -3.30
C ALA A 430 28.14 6.43 -2.44
N ILE A 431 26.96 6.75 -2.99
CA ILE A 431 25.68 6.61 -2.29
C ILE A 431 24.88 5.38 -2.73
N VAL A 432 25.35 4.57 -3.70
CA VAL A 432 24.58 3.42 -4.22
C VAL A 432 25.13 2.12 -3.66
N ALA A 433 24.29 1.37 -2.96
CA ALA A 433 24.56 -0.01 -2.54
C ALA A 433 23.58 -0.94 -3.28
N ASN A 434 24.00 -1.52 -4.40
CA ASN A 434 23.13 -2.37 -5.22
C ASN A 434 23.74 -3.76 -5.48
N LYS A 435 22.87 -4.70 -5.82
CA LYS A 435 23.24 -6.03 -6.32
C LYS A 435 22.51 -6.29 -7.62
N TYR A 436 23.30 -6.43 -8.67
CA TYR A 436 22.80 -6.82 -9.98
C TYR A 436 22.67 -8.34 -10.10
N GLY A 437 21.75 -8.79 -10.95
CA GLY A 437 21.54 -10.21 -11.28
C GLY A 437 21.21 -10.41 -12.75
N SER A 438 21.48 -11.60 -13.28
CA SER A 438 21.09 -11.99 -14.62
C SER A 438 20.74 -13.48 -14.68
N PHE A 439 19.81 -13.83 -15.56
CA PHE A 439 19.44 -15.21 -15.84
C PHE A 439 18.83 -15.33 -17.24
N GLN A 440 19.42 -16.17 -18.10
CA GLN A 440 18.91 -16.44 -19.47
C GLN A 440 18.59 -15.17 -20.29
N GLY A 441 19.48 -14.18 -20.27
CA GLY A 441 19.29 -12.91 -21.00
C GLY A 441 18.38 -11.89 -20.31
N ASN A 442 17.80 -12.22 -19.16
CA ASN A 442 17.06 -11.29 -18.31
C ASN A 442 18.01 -10.60 -17.33
N TYR A 443 17.81 -9.30 -17.11
CA TYR A 443 18.69 -8.49 -16.26
C TYR A 443 17.90 -7.83 -15.13
N HIS A 444 18.51 -7.80 -13.96
CA HIS A 444 17.89 -7.36 -12.73
C HIS A 444 18.85 -6.47 -11.95
N ASP A 445 18.29 -5.60 -11.12
CA ASP A 445 19.05 -4.88 -10.11
C ASP A 445 18.17 -4.53 -8.91
N MET A 446 18.77 -4.46 -7.74
CA MET A 446 18.10 -4.05 -6.50
C MET A 446 19.10 -3.36 -5.59
N GLY A 447 18.68 -2.31 -4.88
CA GLY A 447 19.59 -1.63 -3.99
C GLY A 447 18.96 -0.55 -3.11
N ILE A 448 19.83 0.00 -2.27
CA ILE A 448 19.56 1.14 -1.40
C ILE A 448 20.42 2.30 -1.89
N VAL A 449 19.82 3.48 -2.03
CA VAL A 449 20.52 4.72 -2.37
C VAL A 449 20.50 5.65 -1.15
N PHE A 450 21.68 6.04 -0.65
CA PHE A 450 21.93 6.74 0.61
C PHE A 450 22.11 8.27 0.46
N GLY A 451 21.47 8.91 -0.54
CA GLY A 451 21.54 10.35 -0.74
C GLY A 451 20.68 11.17 0.25
N ASP A 452 20.51 12.47 0.01
CA ASP A 452 19.69 13.37 0.85
C ASP A 452 18.23 12.91 1.01
N ARG A 453 17.74 12.17 0.01
CA ARG A 453 16.43 11.50 0.01
C ARG A 453 16.64 10.00 -0.18
N PRO A 454 17.01 9.25 0.87
CA PRO A 454 17.33 7.84 0.73
C PRO A 454 16.12 7.02 0.27
N PHE A 455 16.35 5.99 -0.54
CA PHE A 455 15.30 5.12 -1.05
C PHE A 455 15.79 3.70 -1.35
N ILE A 456 14.82 2.80 -1.44
CA ILE A 456 14.98 1.41 -1.85
C ILE A 456 14.33 1.24 -3.21
N LEU A 457 14.99 0.51 -4.10
CA LEU A 457 14.50 0.24 -5.45
C LEU A 457 14.88 -1.19 -5.87
N ALA A 458 13.89 -1.94 -6.35
CA ALA A 458 14.10 -3.24 -6.98
C ALA A 458 13.45 -3.23 -8.38
N ILE A 459 14.22 -3.58 -9.41
CA ILE A 459 13.77 -3.59 -10.81
C ILE A 459 14.18 -4.89 -11.48
N TYR A 460 13.19 -5.70 -11.85
CA TYR A 460 13.38 -6.96 -12.54
C TYR A 460 12.79 -6.88 -13.95
N THR A 461 13.54 -7.33 -14.96
CA THR A 461 13.09 -7.34 -16.35
C THR A 461 12.95 -8.75 -16.88
N LYS A 462 12.09 -8.95 -17.86
CA LYS A 462 11.94 -10.21 -18.59
C LYS A 462 11.80 -9.92 -20.09
N ASP A 463 12.53 -10.63 -20.94
CA ASP A 463 12.41 -10.55 -22.40
C ASP A 463 12.63 -9.13 -22.96
N LEU A 464 13.57 -8.36 -22.39
CA LEU A 464 13.91 -7.01 -22.85
C LEU A 464 15.33 -6.93 -23.43
N SER A 465 15.43 -6.53 -24.70
CA SER A 465 16.71 -6.36 -25.41
C SER A 465 17.59 -5.22 -24.85
N ASN A 466 16.99 -4.22 -24.22
CA ASN A 466 17.68 -3.06 -23.63
C ASN A 466 17.50 -2.96 -22.11
N ALA A 467 17.35 -4.10 -21.43
CA ALA A 467 17.03 -4.18 -20.01
C ALA A 467 17.91 -3.31 -19.10
N GLU A 468 19.23 -3.31 -19.28
CA GLU A 468 20.13 -2.53 -18.42
C GLU A 468 19.89 -1.02 -18.52
N LYS A 469 19.60 -0.52 -19.73
CA LYS A 469 19.24 0.88 -19.95
C LYS A 469 17.90 1.20 -19.30
N VAL A 470 16.92 0.29 -19.41
CA VAL A 470 15.61 0.43 -18.76
C VAL A 470 15.76 0.54 -17.24
N ILE A 471 16.57 -0.32 -16.63
CA ILE A 471 16.85 -0.28 -15.20
C ILE A 471 17.49 1.07 -14.81
N ALA A 472 18.50 1.51 -15.56
CA ALA A 472 19.19 2.77 -15.30
C ALA A 472 18.27 4.00 -15.46
N ASP A 473 17.44 4.04 -16.50
CA ASP A 473 16.52 5.15 -16.73
C ASP A 473 15.44 5.23 -15.64
N ILE A 474 14.89 4.09 -15.18
CA ILE A 474 13.95 4.06 -14.05
C ILE A 474 14.62 4.56 -12.77
N ALA A 475 15.83 4.07 -12.47
CA ALA A 475 16.59 4.52 -11.32
C ALA A 475 16.84 6.03 -11.34
N LYS A 476 17.15 6.59 -12.52
CA LYS A 476 17.28 8.03 -12.72
C LYS A 476 15.97 8.78 -12.47
N ILE A 477 14.85 8.32 -13.03
CA ILE A 477 13.52 8.93 -12.81
C ILE A 477 13.19 8.98 -11.31
N VAL A 478 13.51 7.92 -10.57
CA VAL A 478 13.32 7.86 -9.12
C VAL A 478 14.27 8.80 -8.39
N TYR A 479 15.54 8.87 -8.78
CA TYR A 479 16.54 9.73 -8.14
C TYR A 479 16.22 11.22 -8.29
N GLU A 480 15.68 11.66 -9.43
CA GLU A 480 15.37 13.06 -9.77
C GLU A 480 14.02 13.57 -9.22
N ARG A 481 13.42 12.89 -8.23
CA ARG A 481 12.04 13.12 -7.74
C ARG A 481 11.83 14.35 -6.84
#